data_AF-A0A6J7J0M9-F1
#
_entry.id   AF-A0A6J7J0M9-F1
#
_cell.length_a   1.000
_cell.length_b   1.000
_cell.length_c   1.000
_cell.angle_alpha   90.00
_cell.angle_beta   90.00
_cell.angle_gamma   90.00
#
_symmetry.space_group_name_H-M   'P 1'
#
loop_
_entity.id
_entity.type
_entity.pdbx_description
1 polymer ?
#
loop_
_entity_poly.entity_id
_entity_poly.type
_entity_poly.pdbx_seq_one_letter_code
_entity_poly.pdbx_strand_id
1 'polypeptide(L)' 'MGFASGLIAIGLFLLGGAYSIFRADDPVKGRTTGQLVFTGVLVLAAALAIASGVLRF' A
#
# COMPACT_ATOMS: atom_id res chain seq x y z
N MET A 1 -3.98 11.24 -19.15
CA MET A 1 -4.82 11.45 -17.96
C MET A 1 -5.34 10.14 -17.36
N GLY A 2 -6.13 9.32 -18.08
CA GLY A 2 -6.70 8.06 -17.53
C GLY A 2 -5.71 7.06 -16.93
N PHE A 3 -4.55 6.86 -17.56
CA PHE A 3 -3.50 5.97 -17.04
C PHE A 3 -2.83 6.53 -15.77
N ALA A 4 -2.54 7.84 -15.76
CA ALA A 4 -1.97 8.51 -14.60
C ALA A 4 -2.92 8.47 -13.39
N SER A 5 -4.21 8.77 -13.59
CA SER A 5 -5.24 8.64 -12.55
C SER A 5 -5.42 7.19 -12.10
N GLY A 6 -5.30 6.21 -13.01
CA GLY A 6 -5.33 4.78 -12.67
C GLY A 6 -4.19 4.36 -11.74
N LEU A 7 -2.97 4.81 -12.02
CA LEU A 7 -1.81 4.55 -11.16
C LEU A 7 -1.97 5.15 -9.76
N ILE A 8 -2.50 6.37 -9.67
CA ILE A 8 -2.79 7.00 -8.37
C ILE A 8 -3.86 6.23 -7.62
N ALA A 9 -4.95 5.83 -8.27
CA ALA A 9 -6.02 5.06 -7.66
C ALA A 9 -5.53 3.70 -7.13
N ILE A 10 -4.72 2.99 -7.91
CA ILE A 10 -4.07 1.73 -7.48
C ILE A 10 -3.16 1.99 -6.28
N GLY A 11 -2.35 3.05 -6.33
CA GLY A 11 -1.48 3.40 -5.22
C GLY A 11 -2.25 3.67 -3.93
N LEU A 12 -3.34 4.43 -3.98
CA LEU A 12 -4.20 4.68 -2.82
C LEU A 12 -4.87 3.40 -2.29
N PHE A 13 -5.30 2.51 -3.19
CA PHE A 13 -5.83 1.20 -2.81
C PHE A 13 -4.79 0.35 -2.06
N LEU A 14 -3.56 0.27 -2.58
CA LEU A 14 -2.46 -0.46 -1.94
C LEU A 14 -2.10 0.14 -0.58
N LEU A 15 -2.16 1.47 -0.44
CA LEU A 15 -1.93 2.17 0.82
C LEU A 15 -3.02 1.84 1.86
N GLY A 16 -4.28 1.75 1.44
CA GLY A 16 -5.38 1.25 2.26
C GLY A 16 -5.20 -0.21 2.66
N GLY A 17 -4.74 -1.06 1.74
CA GLY A 17 -4.39 -2.46 2.02
C GLY A 17 -3.27 -2.59 3.05
N ALA A 18 -2.20 -1.81 2.93
CA ALA A 18 -1.13 -1.73 3.93
C ALA A 18 -1.68 -1.34 5.31
N TYR A 19 -2.53 -0.31 5.38
CA TYR A 19 -3.12 0.12 6.64
C TYR A 19 -4.01 -0.96 7.27
N SER A 20 -4.83 -1.64 6.46
CA SER A 20 -5.68 -2.75 6.92
C SER A 20 -4.85 -3.89 7.51
N ILE A 21 -3.77 -4.27 6.82
CA ILE A 21 -2.89 -5.35 7.28
C ILE A 21 -2.14 -4.90 8.53
N PHE A 22 -1.61 -3.68 8.58
CA PHE A 22 -0.93 -3.16 9.76
C PHE A 22 -1.80 -3.13 11.02
N ARG A 23 -3.09 -2.78 10.86
CA ARG A 23 -4.04 -2.66 11.97
C ARG A 23 -4.67 -3.99 12.39
N ALA A 24 -4.53 -5.05 11.58
CA ALA A 24 -5.03 -6.37 11.93
C ALA A 24 -4.18 -6.98 13.05
N ASP A 25 -4.59 -6.83 14.31
CA ASP A 25 -3.86 -7.44 15.42
C ASP A 25 -4.26 -8.92 15.56
N ASP A 26 -3.27 -9.82 15.66
CA ASP A 26 -3.50 -11.24 15.96
C ASP A 26 -3.91 -11.39 17.43
N PRO A 27 -4.99 -12.13 17.74
CA PRO A 27 -5.53 -12.23 19.10
C PRO A 27 -4.57 -12.90 20.10
N VAL A 28 -3.52 -13.61 19.63
CA VAL A 28 -2.58 -14.35 20.49
C VAL A 28 -1.17 -13.77 20.41
N LYS A 29 -0.72 -13.34 19.22
CA LYS A 29 0.68 -12.95 18.99
C LYS A 29 0.88 -11.45 18.80
N GLY A 30 -0.18 -10.66 18.72
CA GLY A 30 -0.08 -9.27 18.29
C GLY A 30 0.43 -9.17 16.85
N ARG A 31 1.18 -8.12 16.53
CA ARG A 31 1.64 -7.87 15.15
C ARG A 31 2.72 -8.87 14.74
N THR A 32 2.49 -9.63 13.67
CA THR A 32 3.46 -10.65 13.23
C THR A 32 4.57 -10.06 12.35
N THR A 33 5.75 -10.68 12.33
CA THR A 33 6.85 -10.25 11.45
C THR A 33 6.45 -10.28 9.98
N GLY A 34 5.69 -11.30 9.55
CA GLY A 34 5.20 -11.39 8.18
C GLY A 34 4.25 -10.25 7.80
N GLN A 35 3.36 -9.87 8.72
CA GLN A 35 2.46 -8.72 8.57
C GLN A 35 3.22 -7.41 8.40
N LEU A 36 4.29 -7.19 9.18
CA LEU A 36 5.15 -6.01 9.03
C LEU A 36 5.87 -5.98 7.69
N VAL A 37 6.44 -7.10 7.25
CA VAL A 37 7.12 -7.21 5.96
C VAL A 37 6.15 -6.94 4.81
N PHE A 38 4.98 -7.59 4.83
CA PHE A 38 3.99 -7.46 3.76
C PHE A 38 3.39 -6.04 3.71
N THR A 39 3.14 -5.44 4.87
CA THR A 39 2.76 -4.02 4.99
C THR A 39 3.82 -3.13 4.35
N GLY A 40 5.10 -3.34 4.68
CA GLY A 40 6.21 -2.56 4.12
C GLY A 40 6.28 -2.64 2.60
N VAL A 41 6.13 -3.85 2.03
CA VAL A 41 6.11 -4.05 0.57
C VAL A 41 4.93 -3.34 -0.08
N LEU A 42 3.74 -3.41 0.51
CA LEU A 42 2.55 -2.69 0.02
C LEU A 42 2.75 -1.17 0.03
N VAL A 43 3.34 -0.61 1.09
CA VAL A 43 3.65 0.82 1.18
C VAL A 43 4.63 1.23 0.08
N LEU A 44 5.67 0.44 -0.16
CA LEU A 44 6.64 0.67 -1.24
C LEU A 44 5.96 0.65 -2.62
N ALA A 45 5.13 -0.36 -2.89
CA ALA A 45 4.39 -0.46 -4.14
C ALA A 45 3.43 0.71 -4.33
N ALA A 46 2.72 1.11 -3.26
CA ALA A 46 1.82 2.26 -3.26
C ALA A 46 2.57 3.56 -3.59
N ALA A 47 3.71 3.80 -2.94
CA ALA A 47 4.54 4.99 -3.17
C ALA A 47 5.03 5.05 -4.63
N LEU A 48 5.53 3.94 -5.18
CA LEU A 48 5.99 3.86 -6.57
C LEU A 48 4.85 4.09 -7.57
N ALA A 49 3.66 3.56 -7.31
CA ALA A 49 2.49 3.74 -8.17
C ALA A 49 2.02 5.21 -8.17
N ILE A 50 1.91 5.84 -6.99
CA ILE A 50 1.53 7.26 -6.87
C ILE A 50 2.59 8.14 -7.52
N ALA A 51 3.88 7.95 -7.20
CA ALA A 51 4.96 8.73 -7.82
C ALA A 51 4.94 8.58 -9.34
N SER A 52 4.75 7.36 -9.85
CA SER A 52 4.61 7.07 -11.28
C SER A 52 3.40 7.76 -11.92
N GLY A 53 2.27 7.84 -11.22
CA GLY A 53 1.08 8.53 -11.68
C GLY A 53 1.26 10.05 -11.71
N VAL A 54 1.84 10.61 -10.64
CA VAL A 54 2.13 12.05 -10.52
C VAL A 54 3.15 12.52 -11.56
N LEU A 55 4.21 11.75 -11.80
CA LEU A 55 5.22 12.08 -12.83
C LEU A 55 4.69 12.01 -14.27
N ARG A 56 3.53 11.38 -14.48
CA ARG A 56 2.85 11.23 -15.78
C ARG A 56 1.59 12.11 -15.91
N PHE A 57 1.30 12.90 -14.88
CA PHE A 57 0.21 13.87 -14.88
C PHE A 57 0.60 15.09 -15.71
#